data_AF-A0A9E3ACQ2-F1
#
_entry.id   AF-A0A9E3ACQ2-F1
#
_cell.length_a   1.000
_cell.length_b   1.000
_cell.length_c   1.000
_cell.angle_alpha   90.00
_cell.angle_beta   90.00
_cell.angle_gamma   90.00
#
_symmetry.space_group_name_H-M   'P 1'
#
loop_
_entity.id
_entity.type
_entity.pdbx_description
1 polymer ?
#
loop_
_entity_poly.entity_id
_entity_poly.type
_entity_poly.pdbx_seq_one_letter_code
_entity_poly.pdbx_strand_id
1 'polypeptide(L)'
;MHDLSNSLSGPEALKSVDSMVERATKALLAAQRDDGHWVFELEADATIPAEFLLLKHYLGEPEDLVLEAAIGRYLRRIQGDHDGWPLYHGGPYDISASIKAYFALKMIGDDIDAP
;
A
#
# COMPACT_ATOMS: atom_id res chain seq x y z
N MET A 1 33.20 23.64 5.56
CA MET A 1 32.36 23.16 4.45
C MET A 1 33.13 22.03 3.77
N HIS A 2 33.00 20.80 4.29
CA HIS A 2 33.68 19.63 3.72
C HIS A 2 32.93 19.24 2.43
N ASP A 3 33.67 19.20 1.33
CA ASP A 3 33.19 18.87 0.01
C ASP A 3 32.88 17.36 -0.08
N LEU A 4 31.61 17.00 0.12
CA LEU A 4 31.10 15.63 0.03
C LEU A 4 31.07 15.10 -1.42
N SER A 5 31.42 15.91 -2.41
CA SER A 5 31.38 15.50 -3.82
C SER A 5 32.51 14.54 -4.23
N ASN A 6 33.61 14.50 -3.46
CA ASN A 6 34.80 13.72 -3.83
C ASN A 6 34.85 12.31 -3.22
N SER A 7 33.90 11.92 -2.36
CA SER A 7 33.89 10.60 -1.71
C SER A 7 33.11 9.52 -2.48
N LEU A 8 32.48 9.87 -3.61
CA LEU A 8 31.67 8.95 -4.42
C LEU A 8 32.35 8.51 -5.73
N SER A 9 33.57 8.99 -5.99
CA SER A 9 34.24 8.87 -7.30
C SER A 9 35.56 8.11 -7.19
N GLY A 10 35.53 6.89 -6.64
CA GLY A 10 36.74 6.08 -6.46
C GLY A 10 36.50 4.57 -6.57
N PRO A 11 37.56 3.76 -6.72
CA PRO A 11 37.47 2.30 -6.85
C PRO A 11 36.73 1.60 -5.70
N GLU A 12 36.77 2.18 -4.50
CA GLU A 12 36.03 1.68 -3.33
C GLU A 12 34.52 1.95 -3.41
N ALA A 13 34.12 3.09 -3.97
CA ALA A 13 32.71 3.40 -4.22
C ALA A 13 32.13 2.42 -5.26
N LEU A 14 32.89 2.09 -6.32
CA LEU A 14 32.48 1.10 -7.30
C LEU A 14 32.35 -0.31 -6.70
N LYS A 15 33.33 -0.76 -5.89
CA LYS A 15 33.23 -2.03 -5.15
C LYS A 15 32.02 -2.09 -4.22
N SER A 16 31.67 -0.97 -3.59
CA SER A 16 30.47 -0.87 -2.76
C SER A 16 29.20 -1.06 -3.59
N VAL A 17 29.14 -0.46 -4.78
CA VAL A 17 28.02 -0.63 -5.71
C VAL A 17 27.92 -2.08 -6.18
N ASP A 18 29.03 -2.72 -6.58
CA ASP A 18 29.03 -4.12 -7.02
C ASP A 18 28.47 -5.03 -5.91
N SER A 19 28.93 -4.84 -4.67
CA SER A 19 28.42 -5.60 -3.53
C SER A 19 26.93 -5.35 -3.26
N MET A 20 26.42 -4.13 -3.50
CA MET A 20 24.99 -3.83 -3.40
C MET A 20 24.18 -4.53 -4.49
N VAL A 21 24.67 -4.52 -5.73
CA VAL A 21 24.04 -5.20 -6.88
C VAL A 21 23.98 -6.71 -6.63
N GLU A 22 25.06 -7.32 -6.14
CA GLU A 22 25.10 -8.75 -5.80
C GLU A 22 24.05 -9.09 -4.73
N ARG A 23 23.95 -8.28 -3.66
CA ARG A 23 22.95 -8.50 -2.60
C ARG A 23 21.52 -8.34 -3.10
N ALA A 24 21.24 -7.29 -3.87
CA ALA A 24 19.91 -7.06 -4.44
C ALA A 24 19.51 -8.17 -5.42
N THR A 25 20.45 -8.61 -6.26
CA THR A 25 20.24 -9.71 -7.22
C THR A 25 19.94 -11.01 -6.48
N LYS A 26 20.72 -11.34 -5.44
CA LYS A 26 20.47 -12.52 -4.61
C LYS A 26 19.11 -12.46 -3.94
N ALA A 27 18.69 -11.30 -3.43
CA ALA A 27 17.38 -11.12 -2.79
C ALA A 27 16.24 -11.30 -3.79
N LEU A 28 16.34 -10.71 -4.99
CA LEU A 28 15.33 -10.89 -6.04
C LEU A 28 15.25 -12.34 -6.50
N LEU A 29 16.38 -12.99 -6.80
CA LEU A 29 16.39 -14.40 -7.20
C LEU A 29 15.83 -15.32 -6.10
N ALA A 30 16.08 -15.02 -4.83
CA ALA A 30 15.50 -15.77 -3.70
C ALA A 30 13.98 -15.58 -3.55
N ALA A 31 13.42 -14.49 -4.08
CA ALA A 31 11.98 -14.22 -4.08
C ALA A 31 11.26 -14.79 -5.33
N GLN A 32 12.00 -15.30 -6.30
CA GLN A 32 11.44 -15.90 -7.52
C GLN A 32 10.71 -17.21 -7.17
N ARG A 33 9.57 -17.47 -7.81
CA ARG A 33 8.83 -18.73 -7.69
C ARG A 33 9.46 -19.82 -8.55
N ASP A 34 9.12 -21.08 -8.29
CA ASP A 34 9.72 -22.26 -8.94
C ASP A 34 9.56 -22.28 -10.47
N ASP A 35 8.54 -21.63 -11.00
CA ASP A 35 8.25 -21.47 -12.43
C ASP A 35 8.85 -20.19 -13.05
N GLY A 36 9.64 -19.44 -12.28
CA GLY A 36 10.45 -18.33 -12.76
C GLY A 36 9.80 -16.94 -12.69
N HIS A 37 8.58 -16.79 -12.18
CA HIS A 37 7.95 -15.47 -12.04
C HIS A 37 8.18 -14.85 -10.64
N TRP A 38 7.88 -13.55 -10.51
CA TRP A 38 7.83 -12.83 -9.24
C TRP A 38 6.40 -12.41 -8.93
N VAL A 39 6.04 -12.49 -7.64
CA VAL A 39 4.76 -11.97 -7.14
C VAL A 39 5.04 -11.08 -5.95
N PHE A 40 4.68 -9.81 -6.08
CA PHE A 40 4.68 -8.84 -5.01
C PHE A 40 3.30 -8.19 -4.91
N GLU A 41 3.04 -7.59 -3.76
CA GLU A 41 1.79 -6.86 -3.54
C GLU A 41 1.74 -5.63 -4.46
N LEU A 42 0.60 -5.45 -5.13
CA LEU A 42 0.26 -4.20 -5.80
C LEU A 42 -0.62 -3.41 -4.83
N GLU A 43 -0.02 -2.48 -4.10
CA GLU A 43 -0.77 -1.61 -3.18
C GLU A 43 -1.65 -0.65 -3.99
N ALA A 44 -2.97 -0.77 -3.80
CA ALA A 44 -3.97 0.10 -4.41
C ALA A 44 -4.37 1.23 -3.46
N ASP A 45 -4.99 2.28 -3.98
CA ASP A 45 -5.67 3.26 -3.13
C ASP A 45 -6.90 2.65 -2.43
N ALA A 46 -7.60 3.46 -1.63
CA ALA A 46 -8.76 3.04 -0.86
C ALA A 46 -9.97 2.63 -1.70
N THR A 47 -10.04 3.03 -2.98
CA THR A 47 -11.24 2.87 -3.82
C THR A 47 -11.51 1.40 -4.15
N ILE A 48 -10.51 0.63 -4.59
CA ILE A 48 -10.67 -0.79 -4.95
C ILE A 48 -11.26 -1.61 -3.78
N PRO A 49 -10.68 -1.60 -2.57
CA PRO A 49 -11.24 -2.37 -1.45
C PRO A 49 -12.58 -1.82 -0.96
N ALA A 50 -12.78 -0.49 -0.96
CA ALA A 50 -14.05 0.10 -0.54
C ALA A 50 -15.19 -0.25 -1.53
N GLU A 51 -14.95 -0.11 -2.83
CA GLU A 51 -15.93 -0.43 -3.87
C GLU A 51 -16.25 -1.91 -3.91
N PHE A 52 -15.26 -2.79 -3.69
CA PHE A 52 -15.50 -4.22 -3.57
C PHE A 52 -16.46 -4.54 -2.41
N LEU A 53 -16.26 -3.91 -1.26
CA LEU A 53 -17.14 -4.07 -0.11
C LEU A 53 -18.56 -3.59 -0.42
N LEU A 54 -18.68 -2.35 -0.91
CA LEU A 54 -19.96 -1.77 -1.31
C LEU A 54 -20.69 -2.63 -2.36
N LEU A 55 -19.95 -3.22 -3.31
CA LEU A 55 -20.48 -4.13 -4.32
C LEU A 55 -21.03 -5.42 -3.71
N LYS A 56 -20.30 -6.07 -2.79
CA LYS A 56 -20.78 -7.28 -2.10
C LYS A 56 -22.10 -7.04 -1.38
N HIS A 57 -22.19 -5.94 -0.63
CA HIS A 57 -23.42 -5.56 0.06
C HIS A 57 -24.54 -5.20 -0.92
N TYR A 58 -24.23 -4.51 -2.02
CA TYR A 58 -25.22 -4.21 -3.06
C TYR A 58 -25.80 -5.48 -3.70
N LEU A 59 -24.96 -6.49 -3.94
CA LEU A 59 -25.38 -7.79 -4.48
C LEU A 59 -26.10 -8.67 -3.44
N GLY A 60 -26.10 -8.30 -2.16
CA GLY A 60 -26.68 -9.09 -1.08
C GLY A 60 -25.95 -10.41 -0.84
N GLU A 61 -24.63 -10.44 -1.14
CA GLU A 61 -23.81 -11.61 -0.83
C GLU A 61 -23.74 -11.84 0.68
N PRO A 62 -23.57 -13.10 1.14
CA PRO A 62 -23.34 -13.37 2.55
C PRO A 62 -22.14 -12.58 3.09
N GLU A 63 -22.31 -12.05 4.29
CA GLU A 63 -21.27 -11.32 5.02
C GLU A 63 -20.04 -12.22 5.20
N ASP A 64 -18.87 -11.66 4.90
CA ASP A 64 -17.58 -12.31 5.17
C ASP A 64 -16.85 -11.44 6.19
N LEU A 65 -17.16 -11.66 7.46
CA LEU A 65 -16.68 -10.84 8.57
C LEU A 65 -15.15 -10.84 8.68
N VAL A 66 -14.48 -11.90 8.20
CA VAL A 66 -13.01 -11.98 8.22
C VAL A 66 -12.44 -11.04 7.16
N LEU A 67 -12.98 -11.09 5.95
CA LEU A 67 -12.59 -10.22 4.84
C LEU A 67 -12.93 -8.75 5.11
N GLU A 68 -14.13 -8.48 5.59
CA GLU A 68 -14.60 -7.13 5.96
C GLU A 68 -13.71 -6.52 7.04
N ALA A 69 -13.39 -7.28 8.09
CA ALA A 69 -12.46 -6.81 9.11
C ALA A 69 -11.05 -6.56 8.56
N ALA A 70 -10.59 -7.36 7.59
CA ALA A 70 -9.30 -7.15 6.92
C ALA A 70 -9.30 -5.87 6.07
N ILE A 71 -10.35 -5.63 5.28
CA ILE A 71 -10.54 -4.41 4.50
C ILE A 71 -10.63 -3.19 5.41
N GLY A 72 -11.42 -3.25 6.48
CA GLY A 72 -11.54 -2.13 7.43
C GLY A 72 -10.21 -1.78 8.10
N ARG A 73 -9.40 -2.78 8.49
CA ARG A 73 -8.03 -2.54 8.99
C ARG A 73 -7.14 -1.88 7.93
N TYR A 74 -7.24 -2.31 6.68
CA TYR A 74 -6.49 -1.72 5.58
C TYR A 74 -6.87 -0.25 5.37
N LEU A 75 -8.17 0.03 5.21
CA LEU A 75 -8.68 1.39 4.98
C LEU A 75 -8.22 2.35 6.09
N ARG A 76 -8.40 1.99 7.36
CA ARG A 76 -7.95 2.83 8.49
C ARG A 76 -6.43 3.02 8.52
N ARG A 77 -5.64 2.02 8.11
CA ARG A 77 -4.17 2.12 8.05
C ARG A 77 -3.69 3.14 7.01
N ILE A 78 -4.43 3.31 5.92
CA ILE A 78 -4.05 4.18 4.81
C ILE A 78 -4.77 5.54 4.81
N GLN A 79 -5.53 5.85 5.86
CA GLN A 79 -6.11 7.18 6.06
C GLN A 79 -4.96 8.19 6.29
N GLY A 80 -5.02 9.33 5.60
CA GLY A 80 -4.03 10.38 5.73
C GLY A 80 -4.28 11.29 6.92
N ASP A 81 -3.28 12.11 7.29
CA ASP A 81 -3.35 13.07 8.40
C ASP A 81 -4.43 14.17 8.25
N HIS A 82 -5.05 14.24 7.07
CA HIS A 82 -6.16 15.13 6.74
C HIS A 82 -7.54 14.45 6.90
N ASP A 83 -7.61 13.36 7.67
CA ASP A 83 -8.81 12.56 7.97
C ASP A 83 -9.54 11.98 6.74
N GLY A 84 -8.84 11.89 5.60
CA GLY A 84 -9.40 11.37 4.36
C GLY A 84 -8.46 10.37 3.69
N TRP A 85 -8.80 9.96 2.47
CA TRP A 85 -8.04 8.98 1.70
C TRP A 85 -7.46 9.60 0.43
N PRO A 86 -6.13 9.49 0.21
CA PRO A 86 -5.49 9.89 -1.03
C PRO A 86 -5.53 8.78 -2.09
N LEU A 87 -5.23 9.13 -3.35
CA LEU A 87 -5.08 8.16 -4.46
C LEU A 87 -3.70 7.47 -4.51
N TYR A 88 -2.76 7.89 -3.65
CA TYR A 88 -1.44 7.28 -3.51
C TYR A 88 -0.85 7.62 -2.14
N HIS A 89 0.13 6.82 -1.71
CA HIS A 89 0.75 6.98 -0.39
C HIS A 89 1.33 8.40 -0.18
N GLY A 90 0.89 9.08 0.88
CA GLY A 90 1.33 10.44 1.22
C GLY A 90 0.80 11.52 0.27
N GLY A 91 -0.18 11.20 -0.58
CA GLY A 91 -0.83 12.17 -1.45
C GLY A 91 -1.78 13.12 -0.73
N PRO A 92 -2.32 14.12 -1.43
CA PRO A 92 -3.33 15.02 -0.89
C PRO A 92 -4.68 14.31 -0.74
N TYR A 93 -5.56 14.92 0.07
CA TYR A 93 -6.97 14.53 0.19
C TYR A 93 -7.63 14.38 -1.19
N ASP A 94 -8.28 13.23 -1.43
CA ASP A 94 -9.16 13.02 -2.57
C ASP A 94 -10.61 12.79 -2.11
N ILE A 95 -11.53 13.59 -2.63
CA ILE A 95 -12.93 13.56 -2.20
C ILE A 95 -13.63 12.25 -2.58
N SER A 96 -13.31 11.67 -3.73
CA SER A 96 -13.97 10.47 -4.24
C SER A 96 -13.54 9.25 -3.45
N ALA A 97 -12.23 9.09 -3.24
CA ALA A 97 -11.65 8.05 -2.41
C ALA A 97 -12.14 8.14 -0.97
N SER A 98 -12.17 9.36 -0.40
CA SER A 98 -12.59 9.57 0.98
C SER A 98 -14.06 9.19 1.21
N ILE A 99 -14.96 9.59 0.32
CA ILE A 99 -16.39 9.25 0.43
C ILE A 99 -16.57 7.73 0.37
N LYS A 100 -15.90 7.04 -0.55
CA LYS A 100 -16.03 5.59 -0.70
C LYS A 100 -15.51 4.83 0.52
N ALA A 101 -14.32 5.20 1.00
CA ALA A 101 -13.71 4.60 2.18
C ALA A 101 -14.60 4.81 3.42
N TYR A 102 -15.06 6.05 3.64
CA TYR A 102 -15.98 6.39 4.73
C TYR A 102 -17.23 5.51 4.70
N PHE A 103 -17.93 5.44 3.56
CA PHE A 103 -19.16 4.65 3.48
C PHE A 103 -18.91 3.15 3.61
N ALA A 104 -17.81 2.63 3.07
CA ALA A 104 -17.44 1.22 3.24
C ALA A 104 -17.20 0.89 4.72
N LEU A 105 -16.53 1.77 5.47
CA LEU A 105 -16.29 1.59 6.90
C LEU A 105 -17.61 1.61 7.70
N LYS A 106 -18.51 2.56 7.43
CA LYS A 106 -19.82 2.60 8.13
C LYS A 106 -20.68 1.39 7.78
N MET A 107 -20.59 0.88 6.55
CA MET A 107 -21.33 -0.30 6.11
C MET A 107 -20.96 -1.56 6.89
N ILE A 108 -19.72 -1.67 7.36
CA ILE A 108 -19.24 -2.76 8.21
C ILE A 108 -19.29 -2.48 9.71
N GLY A 109 -20.01 -1.42 10.11
CA GLY A 109 -20.36 -1.17 11.51
C GLY A 109 -19.43 -0.21 12.26
N ASP A 110 -18.55 0.53 11.58
CA ASP A 110 -17.89 1.67 12.23
C ASP A 110 -18.93 2.72 12.67
N ASP A 111 -18.74 3.28 13.87
CA ASP A 111 -19.58 4.36 14.39
C ASP A 111 -19.58 5.57 13.45
N ILE A 112 -20.71 6.25 13.25
CA ILE A 112 -20.82 7.35 12.28
C ILE A 112 -19.87 8.52 12.57
N ASP A 113 -19.53 8.75 13.84
CA ASP A 113 -18.66 9.82 14.31
C ASP A 113 -17.20 9.34 14.47
N ALA A 114 -16.91 8.06 14.20
CA ALA A 114 -15.53 7.58 14.11
C ALA A 114 -14.79 8.29 12.95
N PRO A 115 -13.54 8.72 13.17
CA PRO A 115 -12.71 9.36 12.14
C PRO A 115 -12.51 8.44 10.92
#